data_AF-A0A218X102-F1
#
_entry.id   AF-A0A218X102-F1
#
_cell.length_a   1.000
_cell.length_b   1.000
_cell.length_c   1.000
_cell.angle_alpha   90.00
_cell.angle_beta   90.00
_cell.angle_gamma   90.00
#
_symmetry.space_group_name_H-M   'P 1'
#
loop_
_entity.id
_entity.type
_entity.pdbx_description
1 polymer ?
#
loop_
_entity_poly.entity_id
_entity_poly.type
_entity_poly.pdbx_seq_one_letter_code
_entity_poly.pdbx_strand_id
1 'polypeptide(L)'
;MLSLQVIDISSNLLSGRIPPSIGNCSFLKALDLKNNNLSREIPSSLGQLVQLQTLHLSNNSLKGHLPTSFQNLLSLETLDLGNNQLTGGIPPWLSHGFMKLRIMRLRSNKFSGELPPQLSRLPLLQVRKTWSYAYFGFIDGILDRWLYDANGRLRLGGNRRQSRR
;
A
#
# COMPACT_ATOMS: atom_id res chain seq x y z
N MET A 1 -32.11 -5.55 -5.42
CA MET A 1 -30.90 -6.40 -5.59
C MET A 1 -29.92 -6.06 -4.49
N LEU A 2 -29.35 -7.06 -3.83
CA LEU A 2 -28.33 -6.85 -2.80
C LEU A 2 -27.00 -6.52 -3.48
N SER A 3 -26.46 -5.32 -3.23
CA SER A 3 -25.14 -4.93 -3.70
C SER A 3 -24.09 -5.33 -2.67
N LEU A 4 -23.08 -6.08 -3.08
CA LEU A 4 -21.99 -6.49 -2.22
C LEU A 4 -21.16 -5.25 -1.81
N GLN A 5 -21.10 -4.96 -0.51
CA GLN A 5 -20.37 -3.80 0.03
C GLN A 5 -19.08 -4.17 0.75
N VAL A 6 -19.01 -5.38 1.30
CA VAL A 6 -17.86 -5.86 2.07
C VAL A 6 -17.51 -7.28 1.62
N ILE A 7 -16.25 -7.50 1.32
CA ILE A 7 -15.65 -8.82 1.21
C ILE A 7 -14.57 -8.90 2.28
N ASP A 8 -14.76 -9.77 3.26
CA ASP A 8 -13.71 -10.17 4.20
C ASP A 8 -13.53 -11.68 4.10
N ILE A 9 -12.39 -12.07 3.55
CA ILE A 9 -11.94 -13.47 3.50
C ILE A 9 -10.49 -13.54 4.01
N SER A 10 -10.15 -12.63 4.92
CA SER A 10 -8.84 -12.54 5.54
C SER A 10 -8.54 -13.75 6.42
N SER A 11 -7.25 -14.00 6.66
CA SER A 11 -6.78 -15.07 7.57
C SER A 11 -7.21 -16.47 7.15
N ASN A 12 -7.03 -16.76 5.87
CA ASN A 12 -7.29 -18.06 5.27
C ASN A 12 -6.02 -18.60 4.58
N LEU A 13 -6.13 -19.75 3.92
CA LEU A 13 -5.06 -20.36 3.13
C LEU A 13 -5.26 -20.14 1.62
N LEU A 14 -5.97 -19.07 1.23
CA LEU A 14 -6.26 -18.81 -0.18
C LEU A 14 -4.95 -18.58 -0.94
N SER A 15 -4.84 -19.16 -2.14
CA SER A 15 -3.64 -19.09 -2.97
C SER A 15 -3.98 -18.73 -4.41
N GLY A 16 -2.97 -18.59 -5.25
CA GLY A 16 -3.15 -18.15 -6.64
C GLY A 16 -3.21 -16.63 -6.75
N ARG A 17 -3.96 -16.10 -7.73
CA ARG A 17 -4.08 -14.66 -8.00
C ARG A 17 -5.35 -14.08 -7.39
N ILE A 18 -5.38 -12.77 -7.18
CA ILE A 18 -6.65 -12.06 -6.95
C ILE A 18 -7.47 -12.12 -8.26
N PRO A 19 -8.72 -12.61 -8.24
CA PRO A 19 -9.57 -12.66 -9.42
C PRO A 19 -9.92 -11.24 -9.92
N PRO A 20 -9.76 -10.93 -11.22
CA PRO A 20 -10.13 -9.62 -11.76
C PRO A 20 -11.60 -9.29 -11.62
N SER A 21 -12.46 -10.32 -11.55
CA SER A 21 -13.91 -10.18 -11.42
C SER A 21 -14.34 -9.45 -10.14
N ILE A 22 -13.49 -9.37 -9.10
CA ILE A 22 -13.75 -8.52 -7.93
C ILE A 22 -13.95 -7.06 -8.34
N GLY A 23 -13.29 -6.59 -9.41
CA GLY A 23 -13.48 -5.25 -9.98
C GLY A 23 -14.91 -4.94 -10.44
N ASN A 24 -15.74 -5.97 -10.68
CA ASN A 24 -17.14 -5.79 -11.08
C ASN A 24 -18.07 -5.43 -9.91
N CYS A 25 -17.60 -5.55 -8.66
CA CYS A 25 -18.37 -5.21 -7.48
C CYS A 25 -18.37 -3.68 -7.25
N SER A 26 -19.00 -2.90 -8.13
CA SER A 26 -18.90 -1.42 -8.15
C SER A 26 -19.33 -0.70 -6.87
N PHE A 27 -20.12 -1.35 -6.01
CA PHE A 27 -20.56 -0.84 -4.70
C PHE A 27 -19.69 -1.29 -3.53
N LEU A 28 -18.57 -1.98 -3.79
CA LEU A 28 -17.70 -2.49 -2.75
C LEU A 28 -16.99 -1.32 -2.03
N LYS A 29 -17.12 -1.31 -0.71
CA LYS A 29 -16.52 -0.33 0.20
C LYS A 29 -15.32 -0.89 0.96
N ALA A 30 -15.31 -2.20 1.24
CA ALA A 30 -14.18 -2.85 1.90
C ALA A 30 -13.82 -4.18 1.25
N LEU A 31 -12.53 -4.36 1.00
CA LEU A 31 -11.92 -5.59 0.54
C LEU A 31 -10.77 -5.96 1.48
N ASP A 32 -10.98 -6.99 2.30
CA ASP A 32 -9.95 -7.55 3.19
C ASP A 32 -9.56 -8.96 2.74
N LEU A 33 -8.34 -9.05 2.20
CA LEU A 33 -7.69 -10.28 1.75
C LEU A 33 -6.39 -10.56 2.53
N LYS A 34 -6.15 -9.85 3.65
CA LYS A 34 -4.88 -9.98 4.38
C LYS A 34 -4.70 -11.39 4.95
N ASN A 35 -3.45 -11.75 5.28
CA ASN A 35 -3.11 -13.04 5.88
C ASN A 35 -3.59 -14.22 5.02
N ASN A 36 -3.12 -14.29 3.78
CA ASN A 36 -3.38 -15.39 2.86
C ASN A 36 -2.08 -15.75 2.12
N ASN A 37 -2.17 -16.72 1.21
CA ASN A 37 -1.07 -17.16 0.35
C ASN A 37 -1.26 -16.64 -1.09
N LEU A 38 -1.95 -15.49 -1.27
CA LEU A 38 -2.18 -14.90 -2.58
C LEU A 38 -0.84 -14.45 -3.19
N SER A 39 -0.76 -14.53 -4.50
CA SER A 39 0.46 -14.35 -5.27
C SER A 39 0.14 -13.64 -6.59
N ARG A 40 1.16 -13.46 -7.44
CA ARG A 40 1.04 -12.73 -8.72
C ARG A 40 0.75 -11.24 -8.48
N GLU A 41 0.38 -10.56 -9.55
CA GLU A 41 0.15 -9.12 -9.58
C GLU A 41 -1.23 -8.76 -9.06
N ILE A 42 -1.35 -7.56 -8.52
CA ILE A 42 -2.63 -6.96 -8.18
C ILE A 42 -3.35 -6.62 -9.49
N PRO A 43 -4.56 -7.13 -9.74
CA PRO A 43 -5.26 -6.87 -11.00
C PRO A 43 -5.68 -5.41 -11.10
N SER A 44 -5.46 -4.81 -12.27
CA SER A 44 -5.84 -3.42 -12.55
C SER A 44 -7.34 -3.15 -12.44
N SER A 45 -8.18 -4.18 -12.57
CA SER A 45 -9.63 -4.06 -12.41
C SER A 45 -10.05 -3.63 -10.99
N LEU A 46 -9.22 -3.83 -9.96
CA LEU A 46 -9.55 -3.29 -8.63
C LEU A 46 -9.64 -1.75 -8.64
N GLY A 47 -9.00 -1.07 -9.58
CA GLY A 47 -9.15 0.37 -9.78
C GLY A 47 -10.54 0.81 -10.27
N GLN A 48 -11.44 -0.12 -10.60
CA GLN A 48 -12.84 0.17 -10.94
C GLN A 48 -13.72 0.36 -9.69
N LEU A 49 -13.22 -0.01 -8.50
CA LEU A 49 -13.94 0.06 -7.24
C LEU A 49 -13.91 1.48 -6.66
N VAL A 50 -14.49 2.45 -7.36
CA VAL A 50 -14.41 3.89 -7.01
C VAL A 50 -15.03 4.24 -5.65
N GLN A 51 -15.86 3.35 -5.08
CA GLN A 51 -16.44 3.48 -3.75
C GLN A 51 -15.60 2.84 -2.64
N LEU A 52 -14.48 2.18 -2.98
CA LEU A 52 -13.66 1.46 -2.03
C LEU A 52 -13.01 2.42 -1.03
N GLN A 53 -13.22 2.16 0.25
CA GLN A 53 -12.70 2.91 1.39
C GLN A 53 -11.54 2.16 2.06
N THR A 54 -11.62 0.82 2.09
CA THR A 54 -10.61 -0.03 2.75
C THR A 54 -10.12 -1.11 1.80
N LEU A 55 -8.79 -1.14 1.59
CA LEU A 55 -8.11 -2.21 0.86
C LEU A 55 -6.99 -2.79 1.73
N HIS A 56 -7.18 -4.01 2.21
CA HIS A 56 -6.18 -4.77 2.95
C HIS A 56 -5.70 -5.97 2.13
N LEU A 57 -4.45 -5.94 1.71
CA LEU A 57 -3.77 -7.03 0.99
C LEU A 57 -2.50 -7.50 1.71
N SER A 58 -2.30 -7.08 2.96
CA SER A 58 -1.06 -7.34 3.70
C SER A 58 -0.85 -8.82 4.04
N ASN A 59 0.40 -9.20 4.28
CA ASN A 59 0.79 -10.58 4.59
C ASN A 59 0.31 -11.57 3.51
N ASN A 60 0.80 -11.35 2.29
CA ASN A 60 0.61 -12.22 1.14
C ASN A 60 1.96 -12.34 0.37
N SER A 61 1.94 -12.98 -0.80
CA SER A 61 3.08 -13.08 -1.73
C SER A 61 2.85 -12.31 -3.04
N LEU A 62 2.10 -11.19 -2.99
CA LEU A 62 1.82 -10.36 -4.16
C LEU A 62 3.10 -9.71 -4.69
N LYS A 63 3.23 -9.57 -6.01
CA LYS A 63 4.43 -9.07 -6.69
C LYS A 63 4.09 -8.09 -7.82
N GLY A 64 5.11 -7.47 -8.39
CA GLY A 64 4.95 -6.50 -9.48
C GLY A 64 4.64 -5.09 -8.97
N HIS A 65 4.21 -4.22 -9.88
CA HIS A 65 3.98 -2.80 -9.63
C HIS A 65 2.57 -2.54 -9.08
N LEU A 66 2.37 -1.38 -8.44
CA LEU A 66 1.02 -0.89 -8.17
C LEU A 66 0.32 -0.57 -9.50
N PRO A 67 -0.92 -1.04 -9.73
CA PRO A 67 -1.66 -0.71 -10.93
C PRO A 67 -1.91 0.79 -11.03
N THR A 68 -1.66 1.39 -12.19
CA THR A 68 -1.95 2.82 -12.42
C THR A 68 -3.42 3.16 -12.22
N SER A 69 -4.32 2.20 -12.45
CA SER A 69 -5.76 2.34 -12.21
C SER A 69 -6.13 2.64 -10.74
N PHE A 70 -5.23 2.42 -9.78
CA PHE A 70 -5.49 2.78 -8.38
C PHE A 70 -5.63 4.28 -8.17
N GLN A 71 -5.17 5.11 -9.12
CA GLN A 71 -5.44 6.56 -9.13
C GLN A 71 -6.93 6.90 -9.11
N ASN A 72 -7.81 5.96 -9.49
CA ASN A 72 -9.27 6.15 -9.52
C ASN A 72 -9.94 5.87 -8.17
N LEU A 73 -9.22 5.33 -7.18
CA LEU A 73 -9.76 4.95 -5.88
C LEU A 73 -9.91 6.16 -4.93
N LEU A 74 -10.55 7.22 -5.40
CA LEU A 74 -10.63 8.52 -4.71
C LEU A 74 -11.34 8.47 -3.34
N SER A 75 -12.08 7.39 -3.07
CA SER A 75 -12.76 7.15 -1.79
C SER A 75 -11.88 6.47 -0.73
N LEU A 76 -10.66 6.03 -1.08
CA LEU A 76 -9.84 5.19 -0.23
C LEU A 76 -9.34 5.94 1.01
N GLU A 77 -9.61 5.35 2.18
CA GLU A 77 -9.21 5.85 3.50
C GLU A 77 -8.07 5.02 4.09
N THR A 78 -8.05 3.71 3.79
CA THR A 78 -7.04 2.76 4.26
C THR A 78 -6.50 1.90 3.12
N LEU A 79 -5.18 1.95 2.95
CA LEU A 79 -4.43 1.07 2.04
C LEU A 79 -3.34 0.33 2.82
N ASP A 80 -3.49 -0.98 2.97
CA ASP A 80 -2.49 -1.83 3.61
C ASP A 80 -1.98 -2.90 2.64
N LEU A 81 -0.75 -2.71 2.18
CA LEU A 81 -0.03 -3.61 1.26
C LEU A 81 1.20 -4.23 1.93
N GLY A 82 1.36 -4.08 3.24
CA GLY A 82 2.57 -4.48 3.95
C GLY A 82 2.86 -5.98 3.85
N ASN A 83 4.14 -6.35 3.96
CA ASN A 83 4.61 -7.75 3.91
C ASN A 83 4.15 -8.47 2.63
N ASN A 84 4.64 -7.98 1.50
CA ASN A 84 4.45 -8.56 0.16
C ASN A 84 5.79 -8.47 -0.60
N GLN A 85 5.77 -8.72 -1.91
CA GLN A 85 6.94 -8.64 -2.79
C GLN A 85 6.76 -7.59 -3.89
N LEU A 86 5.98 -6.54 -3.64
CA LEU A 86 5.70 -5.47 -4.61
C LEU A 86 6.96 -4.65 -4.91
N THR A 87 7.12 -4.23 -6.16
CA THR A 87 8.31 -3.56 -6.71
C THR A 87 7.96 -2.21 -7.34
N GLY A 88 8.99 -1.45 -7.71
CA GLY A 88 8.86 -0.20 -8.45
C GLY A 88 8.74 1.03 -7.57
N GLY A 89 8.57 2.18 -8.22
CA GLY A 89 8.41 3.49 -7.58
C GLY A 89 7.09 3.63 -6.83
N ILE A 90 7.10 4.38 -5.72
CA ILE A 90 5.86 4.91 -5.14
C ILE A 90 5.32 5.97 -6.09
N PRO A 91 4.15 5.77 -6.69
CA PRO A 91 3.69 6.64 -7.76
C PRO A 91 3.18 8.00 -7.24
N PRO A 92 3.37 9.11 -7.99
CA PRO A 92 2.94 10.44 -7.54
C PRO A 92 1.44 10.59 -7.30
N TRP A 93 0.59 9.81 -7.98
CA TRP A 93 -0.86 9.82 -7.76
C TRP A 93 -1.23 9.39 -6.34
N LEU A 94 -0.38 8.60 -5.67
CA LEU A 94 -0.55 8.23 -4.27
C LEU A 94 -0.45 9.43 -3.31
N SER A 95 0.19 10.52 -3.76
CA SER A 95 0.38 11.78 -3.00
C SER A 95 -0.60 12.91 -3.35
N HIS A 96 -1.28 12.85 -4.50
CA HIS A 96 -2.17 13.94 -4.94
C HIS A 96 -3.64 13.53 -5.09
N GLY A 97 -3.91 12.25 -5.38
CA GLY A 97 -5.26 11.78 -5.69
C GLY A 97 -6.09 11.37 -4.47
N PHE A 98 -5.44 11.05 -3.35
CA PHE A 98 -6.11 10.48 -2.19
C PHE A 98 -6.33 11.47 -1.05
N MET A 99 -7.21 12.43 -1.27
CA MET A 99 -7.56 13.42 -0.24
C MET A 99 -8.17 12.80 1.02
N LYS A 100 -8.69 11.57 0.93
CA LYS A 100 -9.32 10.85 2.05
C LYS A 100 -8.40 9.82 2.72
N LEU A 101 -7.22 9.54 2.16
CA LEU A 101 -6.36 8.47 2.67
C LEU A 101 -5.70 8.89 3.97
N ARG A 102 -5.94 8.08 5.01
CA ARG A 102 -5.49 8.31 6.39
C ARG A 102 -4.45 7.29 6.80
N ILE A 103 -4.57 6.07 6.30
CA ILE A 103 -3.70 4.96 6.64
C ILE A 103 -3.09 4.40 5.37
N MET A 104 -1.76 4.44 5.30
CA MET A 104 -0.99 3.83 4.22
C MET A 104 0.12 2.98 4.81
N ARG A 105 0.08 1.68 4.55
CA ARG A 105 1.12 0.73 4.99
C ARG A 105 1.71 0.01 3.80
N LEU A 106 2.99 0.30 3.54
CA LEU A 106 3.74 -0.27 2.42
C LEU A 106 4.96 -1.09 2.87
N ARG A 107 5.12 -1.28 4.20
CA ARG A 107 6.29 -1.91 4.83
C ARG A 107 6.60 -3.28 4.27
N SER A 108 7.86 -3.72 4.39
CA SER A 108 8.27 -5.08 4.03
C SER A 108 7.85 -5.47 2.60
N ASN A 109 8.10 -4.57 1.64
CA ASN A 109 8.00 -4.81 0.20
C ASN A 109 9.38 -4.61 -0.46
N LYS A 110 9.42 -4.61 -1.79
CA LYS A 110 10.61 -4.36 -2.62
C LYS A 110 10.48 -3.05 -3.42
N PHE A 111 9.70 -2.08 -2.93
CA PHE A 111 9.60 -0.75 -3.53
C PHE A 111 10.97 -0.06 -3.59
N SER A 112 11.19 0.68 -4.67
CA SER A 112 12.45 1.35 -5.02
C SER A 112 12.18 2.76 -5.56
N GLY A 113 13.21 3.52 -5.94
CA GLY A 113 13.04 4.84 -6.58
C GLY A 113 13.15 6.01 -5.61
N GLU A 114 12.57 7.16 -5.94
CA GLU A 114 12.48 8.32 -5.04
C GLU A 114 11.05 8.45 -4.48
N LEU A 115 10.92 8.90 -3.23
CA LEU A 115 9.61 9.16 -2.65
C LEU A 115 9.11 10.43 -3.33
N PRO A 116 7.88 10.43 -3.87
CA PRO A 116 7.32 11.62 -4.45
C PRO A 116 7.43 12.75 -3.43
N PRO A 117 8.07 13.89 -3.75
CA PRO A 117 8.26 14.97 -2.79
C PRO A 117 6.93 15.49 -2.23
N GLN A 118 5.83 15.26 -2.95
CA GLN A 118 4.48 15.64 -2.57
C GLN A 118 3.84 14.70 -1.53
N LEU A 119 4.42 13.52 -1.29
CA LEU A 119 4.00 12.63 -0.20
C LEU A 119 4.26 13.29 1.18
N SER A 120 5.22 14.22 1.25
CA SER A 120 5.47 15.06 2.43
C SER A 120 4.40 16.12 2.69
N ARG A 121 3.50 16.37 1.73
CA ARG A 121 2.45 17.41 1.78
C ARG A 121 1.05 16.86 2.04
N LEU A 122 0.90 15.56 2.32
CA LEU A 122 -0.41 14.97 2.57
C LEU A 122 -1.02 15.53 3.87
N PRO A 123 -2.13 16.30 3.80
CA PRO A 123 -2.64 17.08 4.92
C PRO A 123 -3.21 16.21 6.06
N LEU A 124 -3.59 14.97 5.77
CA LEU A 124 -4.22 14.03 6.71
C LEU A 124 -3.32 12.85 7.12
N LEU A 125 -2.16 12.67 6.48
CA LEU A 125 -1.20 11.68 6.95
C LEU A 125 -0.56 12.26 8.20
N GLN A 126 -0.95 11.76 9.37
CA GLN A 126 -0.36 12.16 10.64
C GLN A 126 1.10 11.69 10.70
N VAL A 127 1.99 12.41 10.02
CA VAL A 127 3.43 12.33 10.22
C VAL A 127 3.71 12.99 11.56
N ARG A 128 3.38 12.29 12.65
CA ARG A 128 3.95 12.64 13.94
C ARG A 128 5.44 12.33 13.84
N LYS A 129 6.22 13.39 13.58
CA LYS A 129 7.65 13.47 13.90
C LYS A 129 7.79 13.30 15.42
N THR A 130 7.74 12.08 15.91
CA THR A 130 8.08 11.80 17.31
C THR A 130 9.05 10.64 17.33
N TRP A 131 10.33 10.99 17.46
CA TRP A 131 11.37 10.10 17.93
C TRP A 131 11.04 9.75 19.38
N SER A 132 10.45 8.58 19.62
CA SER A 132 10.39 7.97 20.93
C SER A 132 10.27 6.47 20.73
N TYR A 133 11.15 5.71 21.38
CA TYR A 133 11.28 4.26 21.31
C TYR A 133 10.11 3.50 21.99
N ALA A 134 8.90 4.05 21.99
CA ALA A 134 7.71 3.40 22.51
C ALA A 134 6.50 3.86 21.69
N TYR A 135 5.72 2.90 21.18
CA TYR A 135 4.56 3.06 20.28
C TYR A 135 4.87 3.16 18.77
N PHE A 136 5.34 2.05 18.20
CA PHE A 136 5.46 1.89 16.75
C PHE A 136 4.15 1.43 16.11
N GLY A 137 3.32 2.42 15.81
CA GLY A 137 2.24 2.30 14.84
C GLY A 137 2.03 3.68 14.25
N PHE A 138 2.48 3.89 13.01
CA PHE A 138 1.70 4.56 11.95
C PHE A 138 2.50 4.92 10.68
N ILE A 139 3.85 4.90 10.63
CA ILE A 139 4.60 5.19 9.36
C ILE A 139 5.86 4.31 9.17
N ASP A 140 6.01 3.22 9.91
CA ASP A 140 7.27 2.44 9.93
C ASP A 140 7.72 1.83 8.59
N GLY A 141 6.81 1.71 7.62
CA GLY A 141 7.11 0.96 6.41
C GLY A 141 7.95 1.64 5.37
N ILE A 142 7.91 2.97 5.36
CA ILE A 142 8.57 3.76 4.32
C ILE A 142 9.98 4.15 4.78
N LEU A 143 10.24 4.26 6.09
CA LEU A 143 11.42 4.96 6.58
C LEU A 143 12.63 4.06 6.90
N ASP A 144 12.46 2.77 7.19
CA ASP A 144 13.59 1.88 7.53
C ASP A 144 14.67 1.79 6.44
N ARG A 145 14.29 2.03 5.19
CA ARG A 145 15.20 2.03 4.03
C ARG A 145 15.41 3.40 3.41
N TRP A 146 14.79 4.46 3.93
CA TRP A 146 14.81 5.78 3.31
C TRP A 146 15.43 6.80 4.26
N LEU A 147 16.62 7.27 3.92
CA LEU A 147 17.39 8.28 4.66
C LEU A 147 17.15 9.66 4.05
N TYR A 148 17.18 10.71 4.86
CA TYR A 148 17.23 12.08 4.35
C TYR A 148 18.60 12.33 3.68
N ASP A 149 18.59 12.87 2.46
CA ASP A 149 19.79 13.37 1.78
C ASP A 149 20.20 14.76 2.31
N ALA A 150 21.34 15.26 1.85
CA ALA A 150 21.87 16.57 2.23
C ALA A 150 20.92 17.75 1.88
N ASN A 151 19.90 17.51 1.06
CA ASN A 151 18.89 18.49 0.67
C ASN A 151 17.56 18.30 1.42
N GLY A 152 17.52 17.46 2.45
CA GLY A 152 16.32 17.17 3.23
C GLY A 152 15.27 16.33 2.50
N ARG A 153 15.64 15.61 1.44
CA ARG A 153 14.77 14.70 0.69
C ARG A 153 14.95 13.27 1.17
N LEU A 154 13.86 12.51 1.37
CA LEU A 154 13.96 11.08 1.68
C LEU A 154 14.38 10.30 0.42
N ARG A 155 15.51 9.60 0.49
CA ARG A 155 16.08 8.75 -0.56
C ARG A 155 16.42 7.37 0.00
N LEU A 156 16.40 6.34 -0.83
CA LEU A 156 16.80 5.00 -0.39
C LEU A 156 18.25 5.01 0.14
N GLY A 157 18.41 4.67 1.42
CA GLY A 157 19.70 4.47 2.07
C GLY A 157 20.40 3.28 1.43
N GLY A 158 21.63 3.50 0.95
CA GLY A 158 22.44 2.45 0.35
C GLY A 158 22.56 1.24 1.27
N ASN A 159 22.23 0.05 0.76
CA ASN A 159 22.37 -1.21 1.47
C ASN A 159 23.82 -1.39 1.96
N ARG A 160 24.07 -1.16 3.25
CA ARG A 160 25.15 -1.82 3.97
C ARG A 160 24.55 -2.83 4.93
N ARG A 161 24.22 -4.01 4.41
CA ARG A 161 24.21 -5.25 5.21
C ARG A 161 24.96 -6.36 4.45
N GLN A 162 26.25 -6.42 4.80
CA GLN A 162 27.02 -7.63 5.09
C GLN A 162 26.89 -8.83 4.12
N SER A 163 27.84 -8.93 3.19
CA SER A 163 28.45 -10.23 2.90
C SER A 163 29.32 -10.62 4.11
N ARG A 164 28.77 -11.46 4.99
CA ARG A 164 29.55 -12.34 5.85
C ARG A 164 29.03 -13.76 5.66
N ARG A 165 29.66 -14.46 4.73
CA ARG A 165 30.10 -15.84 4.94
C ARG A 165 31.61 -15.83 4.79
#